data_AF-A0A920SBR0-F1
#
_entry.id   AF-A0A920SBR0-F1
#
_cell.length_a   1.000
_cell.length_b   1.000
_cell.length_c   1.000
_cell.angle_alpha   90.00
_cell.angle_beta   90.00
_cell.angle_gamma   90.00
#
_symmetry.space_group_name_H-M   'P 1'
#
loop_
_entity.id
_entity.type
_entity.pdbx_description
1 polymer ?
#
loop_
_entity_poly.entity_id
_entity_poly.type
_entity_poly.pdbx_seq_one_letter_code
_entity_poly.pdbx_strand_id
1 'polypeptide(L)' 'MSDQITNITASHAEHLAGGFGFTEGPLWHPDGHWLFVDIQKLQIHKMSDVEQ' A
#
# COMPACT_ATOMS: atom_id res chain seq x y z
N MET A 1 12.10 -22.77 -0.72
CA MET A 1 12.41 -21.32 -0.79
C MET A 1 12.07 -20.74 -2.16
N SER A 2 12.38 -21.42 -3.26
CA SER A 2 12.06 -20.96 -4.63
C SER A 2 10.56 -20.76 -4.89
N ASP A 3 9.70 -21.62 -4.34
CA ASP A 3 8.26 -21.57 -4.64
C ASP A 3 7.53 -20.35 -4.05
N GLN A 4 8.03 -19.79 -2.94
CA GLN A 4 7.40 -18.61 -2.31
C GLN A 4 7.65 -17.33 -3.11
N ILE A 5 8.85 -17.17 -3.67
CA ILE A 5 9.18 -16.05 -4.57
C ILE A 5 8.28 -16.11 -5.81
N THR A 6 8.13 -17.29 -6.41
CA THR A 6 7.26 -17.51 -7.57
C THR A 6 5.80 -17.16 -7.28
N ASN A 7 5.31 -17.45 -6.08
CA ASN A 7 3.93 -17.13 -5.70
C ASN A 7 3.68 -15.62 -5.55
N ILE A 8 4.69 -14.85 -5.11
CA ILE A 8 4.60 -13.39 -5.04
C ILE A 8 4.54 -12.80 -6.44
N THR A 9 5.39 -13.26 -7.35
CA THR A 9 5.51 -12.69 -8.70
C THR A 9 4.41 -13.14 -9.67
N ALA A 10 3.75 -14.27 -9.42
CA ALA A 10 2.63 -14.76 -10.21
C ALA A 10 1.26 -14.20 -9.76
N SER A 11 1.20 -13.53 -8.60
CA SER A 11 -0.04 -12.94 -8.07
C SER A 11 -0.52 -11.75 -8.90
N HIS A 12 -1.84 -11.54 -8.97
CA HIS A 12 -2.42 -10.39 -9.66
C HIS A 12 -2.20 -9.11 -8.84
N ALA A 13 -1.64 -8.08 -9.47
CA ALA A 13 -1.52 -6.76 -8.87
C ALA A 13 -2.81 -5.94 -9.12
N GLU A 14 -3.41 -5.42 -8.05
CA GLU A 14 -4.60 -4.57 -8.11
C GLU A 14 -4.23 -3.10 -7.83
N HIS A 15 -4.87 -2.18 -8.56
CA HIS A 15 -4.72 -0.73 -8.33
C HIS A 15 -5.78 -0.25 -7.33
N LEU A 16 -5.39 -0.12 -6.06
CA LEU A 16 -6.30 0.21 -4.96
C LEU A 16 -6.56 1.71 -4.77
N ALA A 17 -5.60 2.58 -5.11
CA ALA A 17 -5.71 4.03 -4.93
C ALA A 17 -4.73 4.82 -5.81
N GLY A 18 -5.08 6.07 -6.15
CA GLY A 18 -4.25 6.98 -6.95
C GLY A 18 -4.55 8.46 -6.71
N GLY A 19 -4.01 9.34 -7.56
CA GLY A 19 -4.19 10.81 -7.45
C GLY A 19 -3.23 11.48 -6.46
N PHE A 20 -2.20 10.78 -6.00
CA PHE A 20 -1.14 11.31 -5.14
C PHE A 20 -0.06 12.05 -5.95
N GLY A 21 0.72 12.89 -5.28
CA GLY A 21 1.86 13.58 -5.88
C GLY A 21 3.09 12.68 -5.93
N PHE A 22 3.58 12.27 -4.74
CA PHE A 22 4.68 11.31 -4.64
C PHE A 22 4.61 10.54 -3.31
N THR A 23 4.17 9.28 -3.38
CA THR A 23 3.95 8.43 -2.20
C THR A 23 5.20 7.68 -1.78
N GLU A 24 5.50 7.67 -0.48
CA GLU A 24 6.65 6.96 0.08
C GLU A 24 6.36 6.36 1.46
N GLY A 25 7.28 5.48 1.90
CA GLY A 25 7.30 4.95 3.27
C GLY A 25 6.04 4.22 3.70
N PRO A 26 5.55 3.20 2.96
CA PRO A 26 4.39 2.43 3.38
C PRO A 26 4.72 1.65 4.67
N LEU A 27 3.84 1.79 5.66
CA LEU A 27 3.86 1.08 6.93
C LEU A 27 2.52 0.38 7.14
N TRP A 28 2.56 -0.93 7.41
CA TRP A 28 1.39 -1.66 7.86
C TRP A 28 1.24 -1.53 9.38
N HIS A 29 0.16 -0.89 9.83
CA HIS A 29 -0.14 -0.72 11.25
C HIS A 29 -0.80 -2.00 11.82
N PRO A 30 -0.51 -2.41 13.06
CA PRO A 30 -1.14 -3.59 13.70
C PRO A 30 -2.67 -3.56 13.73
N ASP A 31 -3.26 -2.36 13.76
CA ASP A 31 -4.72 -2.15 13.70
C ASP A 31 -5.33 -2.32 12.29
N GLY A 32 -4.62 -2.95 11.34
CA GLY A 32 -5.17 -3.32 10.04
C GLY A 32 -5.33 -2.17 9.04
N HIS A 33 -4.39 -1.22 9.01
CA HIS A 33 -4.40 -0.15 8.02
C HIS A 33 -2.99 0.23 7.58
N TRP A 34 -2.88 0.80 6.38
CA TRP A 34 -1.68 1.41 5.85
C TRP A 34 -1.53 2.84 6.34
N LEU A 35 -0.31 3.23 6.66
CA LEU A 35 0.15 4.61 6.74
C LEU A 35 1.20 4.85 5.66
N PHE A 36 1.13 5.98 4.97
CA PHE A 36 2.14 6.41 4.00
C PHE A 36 2.13 7.93 3.85
N VAL A 37 3.21 8.49 3.33
CA VAL A 37 3.32 9.94 3.11
C VAL A 37 3.12 10.29 1.64
N ASP A 38 2.49 11.42 1.35
CA ASP A 38 2.55 12.11 0.05
C ASP A 38 3.45 13.35 0.20
N ILE A 39 4.69 13.25 -0.27
CA ILE A 39 5.73 14.26 -0.03
C ILE A 39 5.38 15.59 -0.69
N GLN A 40 4.84 15.55 -1.91
CA GLN A 40 4.53 16.79 -2.66
C GLN A 40 3.32 17.53 -2.07
N LYS A 41 2.41 16.80 -1.42
CA LYS A 41 1.24 17.40 -0.76
C LYS A 41 1.46 17.70 0.72
N LEU A 42 2.58 17.25 1.30
CA LEU A 42 2.89 17.37 2.73
C LEU A 42 1.80 16.72 3.62
N GLN A 43 1.29 15.56 3.19
CA GLN A 43 0.21 14.85 3.88
C GLN A 43 0.64 13.45 4.30
N ILE A 44 0.11 12.98 5.44
CA ILE A 44 0.16 11.58 5.84
C ILE A 44 -1.22 10.99 5.59
N HIS A 45 -1.26 9.88 4.87
CA HIS A 45 -2.48 9.16 4.54
C HIS A 45 -2.64 7.92 5.41
N LYS A 46 -3.89 7.63 5.77
CA LYS A 46 -4.32 6.35 6.32
C LYS A 46 -5.24 5.68 5.30
N MET A 47 -4.96 4.43 4.96
CA MET A 47 -5.80 3.62 4.07
C MET A 47 -6.14 2.30 4.77
N SER A 48 -7.42 2.08 5.00
CA SER A 48 -7.96 0.82 5.50
C SER A 48 -8.83 0.21 4.42
N ASP A 49 -8.94 -1.11 4.39
CA ASP A 49 -10.01 -1.75 3.64
C ASP A 49 -11.34 -1.28 4.20
N VAL A 50 -12.11 -0.56 3.38
CA VAL A 50 -13.53 -0.33 3.64
C VAL A 50 -14.22 -1.53 3.00
N GLU A 51 -14.58 -2.52 3.82
CA GLU A 51 -15.59 -3.49 3.43
C GLU A 51 -16.84 -2.69 3.01
N GLN A 52 -17.20 -2.77 1.74
CA GLN A 52 -18.44 -2.21 1.20
C GLN A 52 -19.60 -3.17 1.46
#